data_AF-A0A0M0JVC5-F1
#
_entry.id   AF-A0A0M0JVC5-F1
#
_cell.length_a   1.000
_cell.length_b   1.000
_cell.length_c   1.000
_cell.angle_alpha   90.00
_cell.angle_beta   90.00
_cell.angle_gamma   90.00
#
_symmetry.space_group_name_H-M   'P 1'
#
loop_
_entity.id
_entity.type
_entity.pdbx_description
1 polymer ?
#
loop_
_entity_poly.entity_id
_entity_poly.type
_entity_poly.pdbx_seq_one_letter_code
_entity_poly.pdbx_strand_id
1 'polypeptide(L)'
;MDREQFSSYAKRRSILYDTRAGSFISPDPRAHILSALQRSAVDGVLPRVIFAGEEHTHPLHHAMQYELIKAVNEMDDQPLMIGLEMCWRQHQRALDAFVFGDGSFEKLAKRTAWKLTWGYDLNHYAKVLAYARKERIRVVGLNAPYQLVITVGQPGDAI
;
A
#
# COMPACT_ATOMS: atom_id res chain seq x y z
N MET A 1 0.11 21.82 10.11
CA MET A 1 0.94 20.63 9.88
C MET A 1 1.63 20.85 8.56
N ASP A 2 2.90 21.24 8.62
CA ASP A 2 3.63 21.79 7.48
C ASP A 2 3.99 20.69 6.47
N ARG A 3 3.86 21.04 5.19
CA ARG A 3 3.81 20.14 4.03
C ARG A 3 5.17 20.09 3.34
N GLU A 4 6.17 19.37 3.85
CA GLU A 4 7.37 19.03 3.05
C GLU A 4 8.39 18.10 3.78
N GLN A 5 7.96 16.94 4.27
CA GLN A 5 8.93 15.92 4.72
C GLN A 5 8.59 14.56 4.16
N PHE A 6 8.58 14.55 2.84
CA PHE A 6 8.23 13.40 2.05
C PHE A 6 9.47 12.99 1.28
N SER A 7 10.42 12.36 1.98
CA SER A 7 11.67 11.79 1.41
C SER A 7 11.39 11.36 -0.03
N SER A 8 11.94 12.13 -0.97
CA SER A 8 11.65 11.93 -2.37
C SER A 8 12.30 10.62 -2.75
N TYR A 9 11.54 9.77 -3.44
CA TYR A 9 12.13 8.61 -4.09
C TYR A 9 13.24 9.14 -5.00
N ALA A 10 14.50 8.97 -4.59
CA ALA A 10 15.62 9.40 -5.39
C ALA A 10 15.76 8.41 -6.54
N LYS A 11 14.97 8.60 -7.60
CA LYS A 11 14.99 7.80 -8.84
C LYS A 11 16.42 7.64 -9.38
N ARG A 12 17.32 8.61 -9.13
CA ARG A 12 18.73 8.57 -9.56
C ARG A 12 19.67 7.76 -8.65
N ARG A 13 19.19 7.29 -7.49
CA ARG A 13 19.97 6.53 -6.50
C ARG A 13 19.35 5.18 -6.14
N SER A 14 18.31 4.79 -6.85
CA SER A 14 17.61 3.52 -6.65
C SER A 14 17.84 2.64 -7.87
N ILE A 15 17.95 1.34 -7.67
CA ILE A 15 17.99 0.34 -8.74
C ILE A 15 16.96 -0.73 -8.40
N LEU A 16 16.27 -1.23 -9.41
CA LEU A 16 15.40 -2.40 -9.26
C LEU A 16 16.11 -3.60 -9.87
N TYR A 17 16.01 -4.75 -9.21
CA TYR A 17 16.53 -6.01 -9.72
C TYR A 17 15.35 -6.88 -10.15
N ASP A 18 15.26 -7.21 -11.44
CA ASP A 18 14.27 -8.15 -11.96
C ASP A 18 14.76 -9.57 -11.68
N THR A 19 14.14 -10.24 -10.72
CA THR A 19 14.51 -11.60 -10.30
C THR A 19 14.26 -12.67 -11.36
N ARG A 20 13.40 -12.38 -12.36
CA ARG A 20 13.13 -13.30 -13.47
C ARG A 20 14.13 -13.09 -14.61
N ALA A 21 14.45 -11.84 -14.92
CA ALA A 21 15.44 -11.53 -15.96
C ALA A 21 16.90 -11.62 -15.48
N GLY A 22 17.11 -11.63 -14.16
CA GLY A 22 18.44 -11.68 -13.54
C GLY A 22 19.24 -10.40 -13.74
N SER A 23 18.59 -9.25 -13.95
CA SER A 23 19.24 -8.01 -14.35
C SER A 23 18.72 -6.79 -13.59
N PHE A 24 19.55 -5.74 -13.55
CA PHE A 24 19.13 -4.44 -13.04
C PHE A 24 18.35 -3.67 -14.09
N ILE A 25 17.24 -3.08 -13.68
CA ILE A 25 16.33 -2.31 -14.52
C ILE A 25 16.14 -0.89 -13.95
N SER A 26 15.49 -0.03 -14.74
CA SER A 26 15.16 1.31 -14.28
C SER A 26 14.30 1.26 -13.02
N PRO A 27 14.54 2.14 -12.04
CA PRO A 27 13.74 2.24 -10.83
C PRO A 27 12.34 2.83 -11.06
N ASP A 28 11.97 3.24 -12.27
CA ASP A 28 10.63 3.75 -12.59
C ASP A 28 9.67 2.59 -12.94
N PRO A 29 8.65 2.30 -12.11
CA PRO A 29 7.73 1.21 -12.39
C PRO A 29 6.99 1.35 -13.73
N ARG A 30 6.79 2.58 -14.23
CA ARG A 30 6.07 2.83 -15.50
C ARG A 30 6.77 2.21 -16.71
N ALA A 31 8.10 2.11 -16.65
CA ALA A 31 8.87 1.53 -17.75
C ALA A 31 8.67 0.01 -17.87
N HIS A 32 8.18 -0.65 -16.82
CA HIS A 32 8.27 -2.11 -16.71
C HIS A 32 6.96 -2.80 -16.33
N ILE A 33 6.04 -2.13 -15.62
CA ILE A 33 4.85 -2.77 -15.03
C ILE A 33 3.97 -3.48 -16.05
N LEU A 34 3.65 -2.83 -17.17
CA LEU A 34 2.84 -3.43 -18.23
C LEU A 34 3.49 -4.70 -18.79
N SER A 35 4.79 -4.63 -19.07
CA SER A 35 5.54 -5.78 -19.58
C SER A 35 5.61 -6.92 -18.55
N ALA A 36 5.72 -6.60 -17.26
CA ALA A 36 5.76 -7.58 -16.19
C ALA A 36 4.41 -8.30 -16.03
N LEU A 37 3.30 -7.55 -16.14
CA LEU A 37 1.95 -8.10 -16.13
C LEU A 37 1.71 -8.97 -17.37
N GLN A 38 2.12 -8.53 -18.56
CA GLN A 38 2.01 -9.31 -19.80
C GLN A 38 2.78 -10.63 -19.72
N ARG A 39 3.99 -10.63 -19.16
CA ARG A 39 4.79 -11.86 -18.93
C ARG A 39 4.19 -12.81 -17.90
N SER A 40 3.26 -12.34 -17.09
CA SER A 40 2.59 -13.10 -16.03
C SER A 40 1.14 -13.44 -16.40
N ALA A 41 0.71 -13.11 -17.62
CA ALA A 41 -0.63 -13.40 -18.09
C ALA A 41 -0.84 -14.90 -18.27
N VAL A 42 -2.04 -15.38 -17.91
CA VAL A 42 -2.50 -16.75 -18.16
C VAL A 42 -3.67 -16.65 -19.12
N ASP A 43 -3.61 -17.39 -20.23
CA ASP A 43 -4.62 -17.35 -21.30
C ASP A 43 -4.96 -15.93 -21.81
N GLY A 44 -3.95 -15.06 -21.86
CA GLY A 44 -4.10 -13.66 -22.29
C GLY A 44 -4.70 -12.72 -21.22
N VAL A 45 -4.99 -13.22 -20.02
CA VAL A 45 -5.54 -12.43 -18.91
C VAL A 45 -4.40 -11.93 -18.02
N LEU A 46 -4.22 -10.61 -17.95
CA LEU A 46 -3.24 -9.99 -17.05
C LEU A 46 -3.55 -10.28 -15.57
N PRO A 47 -2.54 -10.41 -14.70
CA PRO A 47 -2.76 -10.49 -13.25
C PRO A 47 -3.58 -9.30 -12.76
N ARG A 48 -4.50 -9.55 -11.83
CA ARG A 48 -5.34 -8.52 -11.21
C ARG A 48 -4.89 -8.14 -9.79
N VAL A 49 -3.79 -8.71 -9.33
CA VAL A 49 -3.24 -8.49 -7.99
C VAL A 49 -1.73 -8.28 -8.09
N ILE A 50 -1.25 -7.21 -7.47
CA ILE A 50 0.17 -6.86 -7.37
C ILE A 50 0.50 -6.76 -5.87
N PHE A 51 1.54 -7.47 -5.43
CA PHE A 51 2.04 -7.39 -4.06
C PHE A 51 3.24 -6.46 -3.98
N ALA A 52 3.28 -5.60 -2.96
CA ALA A 52 4.39 -4.71 -2.68
C ALA A 52 4.81 -4.86 -1.22
N GLY A 53 5.84 -5.67 -0.97
CA GLY A 53 6.40 -5.87 0.37
C GLY A 53 7.16 -4.64 0.87
N GLU A 54 7.24 -4.51 2.19
CA GLU A 54 7.97 -3.42 2.85
C GLU A 54 8.65 -3.87 4.14
N GLU A 55 9.57 -3.01 4.58
CA GLU A 55 9.97 -2.89 5.97
C GLU A 55 9.29 -1.61 6.48
N HIS A 56 8.51 -1.71 7.56
CA HIS A 56 7.51 -0.70 7.94
C HIS A 56 8.08 0.70 8.17
N THR A 57 9.34 0.81 8.57
CA THR A 57 10.00 2.09 8.84
C THR A 57 10.88 2.57 7.69
N HIS A 58 11.04 1.79 6.63
CA HIS A 58 12.01 2.09 5.58
C HIS A 58 11.43 3.04 4.53
N PRO A 59 11.89 4.31 4.45
CA PRO A 59 11.23 5.35 3.66
C PRO A 59 11.25 5.09 2.15
N LEU A 60 12.26 4.38 1.63
CA LEU A 60 12.30 4.05 0.20
C LEU A 60 11.24 3.02 -0.20
N HIS A 61 10.81 2.12 0.70
CA HIS A 61 9.76 1.15 0.41
C HIS A 61 8.42 1.86 0.22
N HIS A 62 8.06 2.75 1.15
CA HIS A 62 6.87 3.61 1.04
C HIS A 62 6.88 4.49 -0.21
N ALA A 63 8.05 5.03 -0.57
CA ALA A 63 8.20 5.86 -1.75
C ALA A 63 8.06 5.05 -3.06
N MET A 64 8.58 3.82 -3.09
CA MET A 64 8.42 2.90 -4.22
C MET A 64 6.97 2.45 -4.37
N GLN A 65 6.29 2.08 -3.29
CA GLN A 65 4.87 1.72 -3.30
C GLN A 65 4.01 2.85 -3.88
N TYR A 66 4.27 4.09 -3.47
CA TYR A 66 3.59 5.26 -4.04
C TYR A 66 3.81 5.38 -5.56
N GLU A 67 5.05 5.26 -6.05
CA GLU A 67 5.33 5.30 -7.49
C GLU A 67 4.69 4.13 -8.25
N LEU A 68 4.67 2.93 -7.66
CA LEU A 68 4.03 1.75 -8.22
C LEU A 68 2.51 1.93 -8.34
N ILE A 69 1.86 2.39 -7.27
CA ILE A 69 0.41 2.67 -7.26
C ILE A 69 0.04 3.69 -8.34
N LYS A 70 0.83 4.77 -8.46
CA LYS A 70 0.64 5.74 -9.54
C LYS A 70 0.81 5.11 -10.91
N ALA A 71 1.87 4.33 -11.11
CA ALA A 71 2.14 3.70 -12.39
C ALA A 71 1.01 2.75 -12.82
N VAL A 72 0.43 1.99 -11.88
CA VAL A 72 -0.71 1.11 -12.14
C VAL A 72 -1.97 1.92 -12.44
N ASN A 73 -2.26 2.95 -11.65
CA ASN A 73 -3.44 3.81 -11.84
C ASN A 73 -3.41 4.61 -13.15
N GLU A 74 -2.21 4.86 -13.69
CA GLU A 74 -1.99 5.56 -14.96
C GLU A 74 -1.85 4.60 -16.16
N MET A 75 -1.82 3.28 -15.93
CA MET A 75 -1.52 2.28 -16.96
C MET A 75 -2.70 2.00 -17.88
N ASP A 76 -3.90 1.88 -17.33
CA ASP A 76 -5.15 1.62 -18.04
C ASP A 76 -6.36 2.21 -17.28
N ASP A 77 -7.55 2.13 -17.89
CA ASP A 77 -8.79 2.66 -17.31
C ASP A 77 -9.46 1.70 -16.30
N GLN A 78 -8.79 0.62 -15.89
CA GLN A 78 -9.38 -0.32 -14.93
C GLN A 78 -9.39 0.26 -13.51
N PRO A 79 -10.48 0.07 -12.75
CA PRO A 79 -10.52 0.53 -11.37
C PRO A 79 -9.44 -0.12 -10.50
N LEU A 80 -8.62 0.72 -9.86
CA LEU A 80 -7.64 0.28 -8.85
C LEU A 80 -8.27 0.24 -7.46
N MET A 81 -7.84 -0.71 -6.64
CA MET A 81 -8.03 -0.72 -5.19
C MET A 81 -6.69 -0.93 -4.49
N ILE A 82 -6.50 -0.28 -3.34
CA ILE A 82 -5.28 -0.40 -2.54
C ILE A 82 -5.59 -1.19 -1.28
N GLY A 83 -4.95 -2.35 -1.13
CA GLY A 83 -5.00 -3.14 0.10
C GLY A 83 -3.90 -2.74 1.06
N LEU A 84 -4.25 -2.52 2.33
CA LEU A 84 -3.32 -2.15 3.40
C LEU A 84 -3.34 -3.20 4.51
N GLU A 85 -2.19 -3.83 4.76
CA GLU A 85 -2.01 -4.88 5.78
C GLU A 85 -2.28 -4.37 7.20
N MET A 86 -1.83 -3.15 7.51
CA MET A 86 -2.03 -2.54 8.82
C MET A 86 -3.49 -2.17 9.13
N CYS A 87 -4.34 -2.21 8.10
CA CYS A 87 -5.75 -1.93 8.24
C CYS A 87 -6.54 -3.24 8.36
N TRP A 88 -7.41 -3.26 9.35
CA TRP A 88 -8.23 -4.41 9.70
C TRP A 88 -9.54 -4.33 8.93
N ARG A 89 -10.20 -5.45 8.63
CA ARG A 89 -11.51 -5.42 7.93
C ARG A 89 -12.55 -4.51 8.60
N GLN A 90 -12.54 -4.44 9.94
CA GLN A 90 -13.42 -3.57 10.73
C GLN A 90 -13.15 -2.06 10.52
N HIS A 91 -12.00 -1.68 9.96
CA HIS A 91 -11.63 -0.29 9.67
C HIS A 91 -12.29 0.24 8.39
N GLN A 92 -13.03 -0.58 7.62
CA GLN A 92 -13.52 -0.19 6.30
C GLN A 92 -14.36 1.09 6.31
N ARG A 93 -15.23 1.28 7.32
CA ARG A 93 -16.01 2.53 7.44
C ARG A 93 -15.13 3.77 7.63
N ALA A 94 -14.02 3.63 8.35
CA ALA A 94 -13.07 4.73 8.55
C ALA A 94 -12.28 5.04 7.27
N LEU A 95 -11.86 4.00 6.54
CA LEU A 95 -11.17 4.11 5.25
C LEU A 95 -12.07 4.75 4.18
N ASP A 96 -13.30 4.26 4.03
CA ASP A 96 -14.26 4.80 3.07
C ASP A 96 -14.59 6.27 3.38
N ALA A 97 -14.76 6.62 4.66
CA ALA A 97 -14.97 8.02 5.07
C ALA A 97 -13.73 8.90 4.80
N PHE A 98 -12.52 8.34 4.91
CA PHE A 98 -11.29 9.05 4.60
C PHE A 98 -11.13 9.34 3.11
N VAL A 99 -11.43 8.36 2.25
CA VAL A 99 -11.28 8.49 0.79
C VAL A 99 -12.44 9.28 0.18
N PHE A 100 -13.68 8.96 0.55
CA PHE A 100 -14.87 9.42 -0.17
C PHE A 100 -15.67 10.51 0.55
N GLY A 101 -15.37 10.79 1.83
CA GLY A 101 -16.08 11.76 2.67
C GLY A 101 -15.22 12.93 3.18
N ASP A 102 -15.59 13.49 4.33
CA ASP A 102 -14.94 14.65 4.98
C ASP A 102 -13.75 14.27 5.89
N GLY A 103 -13.05 13.18 5.53
CA GLY A 103 -12.01 12.60 6.38
C GLY A 103 -10.71 13.40 6.42
N SER A 104 -10.06 13.36 7.58
CA SER A 104 -8.71 13.84 7.83
C SER A 104 -7.83 12.71 8.33
N PHE A 105 -6.51 12.87 8.25
CA PHE A 105 -5.57 11.90 8.83
C PHE A 105 -5.80 11.71 10.34
N GLU A 106 -6.14 12.79 11.06
CA GLU A 106 -6.49 12.72 12.47
C GLU A 106 -7.74 11.86 12.72
N LYS A 107 -8.83 12.09 11.95
CA LYS A 107 -10.06 11.28 12.05
C LYS A 107 -9.78 9.82 11.70
N LEU A 108 -8.98 9.56 10.67
CA LEU A 108 -8.58 8.21 10.27
C LEU A 108 -7.81 7.51 11.40
N ALA A 109 -6.77 8.16 11.93
CA ALA A 109 -5.94 7.62 13.02
C ALA A 109 -6.78 7.29 14.26
N LYS A 110 -7.70 8.20 14.64
CA LYS A 110 -8.61 8.00 15.77
C LYS A 110 -9.58 6.84 15.54
N ARG A 111 -10.26 6.81 14.39
CA ARG A 111 -11.29 5.80 14.07
C ARG A 111 -10.73 4.40 13.86
N THR A 112 -9.47 4.29 13.49
CA THR A 112 -8.76 3.00 13.35
C THR A 112 -7.98 2.62 14.60
N ALA A 113 -7.95 3.47 15.63
CA ALA A 113 -7.06 3.33 16.77
C ALA A 113 -5.60 3.03 16.33
N TRP A 114 -5.12 3.74 15.31
CA TRP A 114 -3.90 3.43 14.56
C TRP A 114 -2.67 3.12 15.44
N LYS A 115 -2.45 3.95 16.47
CA LYS A 115 -1.34 3.75 17.42
C LYS A 115 -1.42 2.42 18.17
N LEU A 116 -2.62 1.93 18.46
CA LEU A 116 -2.84 0.66 19.15
C LEU A 116 -2.83 -0.53 18.18
N THR A 117 -3.46 -0.39 17.02
CA THR A 117 -3.65 -1.51 16.08
C THR A 117 -2.48 -1.74 15.14
N TRP A 118 -1.66 -0.71 14.90
CA TRP A 118 -0.48 -0.78 14.04
C TRP A 118 0.80 -0.41 14.77
N GLY A 119 0.81 0.69 15.52
CA GLY A 119 1.95 1.10 16.34
C GLY A 119 3.04 1.90 15.61
N TYR A 120 3.14 1.82 14.27
CA TYR A 120 4.06 2.64 13.49
C TYR A 120 3.49 4.04 13.18
N ASP A 121 4.38 4.99 12.84
CA ASP A 121 3.96 6.34 12.44
C ASP A 121 3.11 6.29 11.15
N LEU A 122 1.92 6.89 11.21
CA LEU A 122 1.02 7.01 10.07
C LEU A 122 1.66 7.78 8.91
N ASN A 123 2.62 8.67 9.18
CA ASN A 123 3.30 9.47 8.16
C ASN A 123 4.02 8.63 7.11
N HIS A 124 4.43 7.41 7.44
CA HIS A 124 4.98 6.47 6.47
C HIS A 124 4.00 6.18 5.32
N TYR A 125 2.70 6.08 5.63
CA TYR A 125 1.63 5.74 4.69
C TYR A 125 0.90 6.98 4.12
N ALA A 126 1.21 8.18 4.64
CA ALA A 126 0.45 9.39 4.33
C ALA A 126 0.47 9.73 2.83
N LYS A 127 1.57 9.49 2.10
CA LYS A 127 1.61 9.70 0.64
C LYS A 127 0.60 8.84 -0.10
N VAL A 128 0.61 7.53 0.18
CA VAL A 128 -0.28 6.54 -0.45
C VAL A 128 -1.73 6.86 -0.12
N LEU A 129 -2.05 7.12 1.15
CA LEU A 129 -3.39 7.47 1.59
C LEU A 129 -3.87 8.79 0.97
N ALA A 130 -3.03 9.84 0.95
CA ALA A 130 -3.39 11.11 0.33
C ALA A 130 -3.66 10.98 -1.17
N TYR A 131 -2.85 10.17 -1.87
CA TYR A 131 -3.07 9.86 -3.28
C TYR A 131 -4.38 9.11 -3.50
N ALA A 132 -4.64 8.08 -2.70
CA ALA A 132 -5.89 7.33 -2.77
C ALA A 132 -7.11 8.23 -2.59
N ARG A 133 -7.07 9.16 -1.63
CA ARG A 133 -8.13 10.17 -1.43
C ARG A 133 -8.27 11.09 -2.64
N LYS A 134 -7.16 11.60 -3.17
CA LYS A 134 -7.14 12.53 -4.32
C LYS A 134 -7.76 11.91 -5.56
N GLU A 135 -7.37 10.67 -5.88
CA GLU A 135 -7.82 9.95 -7.07
C GLU A 135 -9.10 9.11 -6.81
N ARG A 136 -9.68 9.20 -5.61
CA ARG A 136 -10.85 8.42 -5.17
C ARG A 136 -10.67 6.91 -5.33
N ILE A 137 -9.46 6.42 -5.09
CA ILE A 137 -9.13 4.99 -5.10
C ILE A 137 -9.56 4.35 -3.79
N ARG A 138 -10.36 3.28 -3.86
CA ARG A 138 -10.81 2.59 -2.64
C ARG A 138 -9.62 1.97 -1.90
N VAL A 139 -9.55 2.23 -0.59
CA VAL A 139 -8.60 1.59 0.32
C VAL A 139 -9.32 0.51 1.12
N VAL A 140 -8.75 -0.68 1.18
CA VAL A 140 -9.31 -1.83 1.89
C VAL A 140 -8.35 -2.35 2.95
N GLY A 141 -8.89 -2.69 4.12
CA GLY A 141 -8.13 -3.35 5.19
C GLY A 141 -7.97 -4.83 4.91
N LEU A 142 -6.73 -5.31 4.80
CA LEU A 142 -6.44 -6.71 4.49
C LEU A 142 -6.43 -7.61 5.73
N ASN A 143 -6.16 -7.05 6.92
CA ASN A 143 -5.99 -7.87 8.12
C ASN A 143 -7.30 -8.50 8.59
N ALA A 144 -7.19 -9.69 9.20
CA ALA A 144 -8.28 -10.34 9.90
C ALA A 144 -8.77 -9.48 11.09
N PRO A 145 -9.96 -9.70 11.65
CA PRO A 145 -10.47 -8.90 12.80
C PRO A 145 -9.57 -8.94 14.06
N TYR A 146 -9.57 -7.85 14.85
CA TYR A 146 -8.67 -7.63 16.02
C TYR A 146 -8.66 -8.75 17.02
N GLN A 147 -9.86 -9.15 17.37
CA GLN A 147 -10.06 -10.18 18.36
C GLN A 147 -9.52 -11.53 17.85
N LEU A 148 -9.66 -11.84 16.56
CA LEU A 148 -9.20 -13.12 16.01
C LEU A 148 -7.68 -13.23 16.00
N VAL A 149 -6.96 -12.17 15.62
CA VAL A 149 -5.48 -12.18 15.58
C VAL A 149 -4.90 -12.31 16.99
N ILE A 150 -5.48 -11.64 17.99
CA ILE A 150 -5.05 -11.82 19.38
C ILE A 150 -5.31 -13.24 19.86
N THR A 151 -6.50 -13.80 19.61
CA THR A 151 -6.86 -15.14 20.08
C THR A 151 -5.95 -16.23 19.51
N VAL A 152 -5.53 -16.12 18.26
CA VAL A 152 -4.63 -17.10 17.62
C VAL A 152 -3.15 -16.80 17.92
N GLY A 153 -2.80 -15.55 18.20
CA GLY A 153 -1.44 -15.13 18.53
C GLY A 153 -1.01 -15.43 19.97
N GLN A 154 -1.93 -15.85 20.84
CA GLN A 154 -1.53 -16.43 22.12
C GLN A 154 -0.97 -17.84 21.87
N PRO A 155 0.23 -18.17 22.37
CA PRO A 155 0.69 -19.55 22.38
C PRO A 155 -0.40 -20.37 23.07
N GLY A 156 -0.94 -21.37 22.39
CA GLY A 156 -1.85 -22.30 23.05
C GLY A 156 -1.14 -22.84 24.29
N ASP A 157 -1.76 -22.71 25.45
CA ASP A 157 -1.26 -23.35 26.67
C ASP A 157 -1.05 -24.83 26.32
N ALA A 158 0.21 -25.26 26.38
CA ALA A 158 0.57 -26.65 26.16
C ALA A 158 -0.16 -27.48 27.22
N ILE A 159 -1.08 -28.33 26.75
CA ILE A 159 -1.78 -29.34 27.56
C ILE A 159 -0.78 -30.44 27.93
#